data_AF-A0A099LCF2-F1
#
_entry.id   AF-A0A099LCF2-F1
#
_cell.length_a   1.000
_cell.length_b   1.000
_cell.length_c   1.000
_cell.angle_alpha   90.00
_cell.angle_beta   90.00
_cell.angle_gamma   90.00
#
_symmetry.space_group_name_H-M   'P 1'
#
loop_
_entity.id
_entity.type
_entity.pdbx_description
1 polymer ?
#
loop_
_entity_poly.entity_id
_entity_poly.type
_entity_poly.pdbx_seq_one_letter_code
_entity_poly.pdbx_strand_id
1 'polypeptide(L)' 'MKSVGNRNIRWGIIGLGNIANKFAIDLLTVDGAELYAVASREQQKADEFSTKFKAQVVYTSYQALANS' A
#
# COMPACT_ATOMS: atom_id res chain seq x y z
N MET A 1 -25.16 -17.31 8.63
CA MET A 1 -24.27 -16.16 8.35
C MET A 1 -22.83 -16.59 8.61
N LYS A 2 -21.93 -16.56 7.61
CA LYS A 2 -20.51 -16.83 7.86
C LYS A 2 -19.90 -15.59 8.50
N SER A 3 -19.38 -15.73 9.72
CA SER A 3 -18.49 -14.73 10.32
C SER A 3 -17.34 -14.50 9.34
N VAL A 4 -17.27 -13.31 8.75
CA VAL A 4 -16.06 -12.87 8.05
C VAL A 4 -15.07 -12.55 9.16
N GLY A 5 -14.29 -13.56 9.56
CA GLY A 5 -13.29 -13.42 10.60
C GLY A 5 -12.37 -12.23 10.32
N ASN A 6 -11.90 -11.61 11.40
CA ASN A 6 -11.05 -10.42 11.51
C ASN A 6 -9.84 -10.47 10.53
N ARG A 7 -10.09 -10.17 9.24
CA ARG A 7 -9.08 -10.17 8.19
C ARG A 7 -8.76 -8.74 7.85
N ASN A 8 -7.48 -8.39 7.99
CA ASN A 8 -7.01 -7.07 7.62
C ASN A 8 -7.28 -6.82 6.13
N ILE A 9 -7.81 -5.65 5.82
CA ILE A 9 -7.96 -5.12 4.47
C ILE A 9 -6.56 -4.75 3.98
N ARG A 10 -6.14 -5.37 2.89
CA ARG A 10 -4.86 -5.09 2.23
C ARG A 10 -5.04 -3.91 1.28
N TRP A 11 -4.30 -2.83 1.54
CA TRP A 11 -4.32 -1.62 0.75
C TRP A 11 -3.16 -1.58 -0.24
N GLY A 12 -3.47 -1.08 -1.43
CA GLY A 12 -2.51 -0.71 -2.47
C GLY A 12 -2.48 0.80 -2.64
N ILE A 13 -1.29 1.41 -2.72
CA ILE A 13 -1.15 2.85 -3.01
C ILE A 13 -0.39 3.04 -4.32
N ILE A 14 -0.99 3.81 -5.24
CA ILE A 14 -0.35 4.28 -6.47
C ILE A 14 -0.10 5.78 -6.40
N GLY A 15 0.97 6.25 -7.03
CA GLY A 15 1.27 7.69 -7.09
C GLY A 15 1.79 8.23 -5.75
N LEU A 16 3.03 7.85 -5.43
CA LEU A 16 3.69 7.99 -4.11
C LEU A 16 4.16 9.42 -3.79
N GLY A 17 3.28 10.41 -3.96
CA GLY A 17 3.54 11.82 -3.65
C GLY A 17 3.22 12.21 -2.19
N ASN A 18 3.08 13.50 -1.95
CA ASN A 18 2.83 14.04 -0.60
C ASN A 18 1.52 13.55 0.02
N ILE A 19 0.44 13.43 -0.76
CA ILE A 19 -0.86 12.95 -0.28
C ILE A 19 -0.77 11.46 0.10
N ALA A 20 -0.14 10.64 -0.74
CA ALA A 20 0.10 9.23 -0.46
C ALA A 20 0.87 9.03 0.85
N ASN A 21 1.86 9.88 1.13
CA ASN A 21 2.60 9.83 2.40
C ASN A 21 1.70 10.12 3.61
N LYS A 22 0.87 11.17 3.54
CA LYS A 22 -0.08 11.49 4.63
C LYS A 22 -1.09 10.37 4.82
N PHE A 23 -1.66 9.87 3.72
CA PHE A 23 -2.60 8.76 3.76
C PHE A 23 -1.99 7.50 4.37
N ALA A 24 -0.75 7.14 4.01
CA ALA A 24 -0.07 5.98 4.58
C ALA A 24 0.20 6.13 6.08
N ILE A 25 0.52 7.36 6.56
CA ILE A 25 0.67 7.62 7.99
C ILE A 25 -0.65 7.34 8.72
N ASP A 26 -1.77 7.87 8.21
CA ASP A 26 -3.07 7.67 8.85
C ASP A 26 -3.53 6.20 8.75
N LEU A 27 -3.26 5.54 7.63
CA LEU A 27 -3.61 4.13 7.39
C LEU A 27 -3.00 3.19 8.44
N LEU A 28 -1.77 3.47 8.90
CA LEU A 28 -1.11 2.68 9.95
C LEU A 28 -1.84 2.73 11.30
N THR A 29 -2.73 3.71 11.50
CA THR A 29 -3.52 3.85 12.73
C THR A 29 -4.88 3.16 12.67
N VAL A 30 -5.28 2.66 11.49
CA VAL A 30 -6.59 2.05 11.27
C VAL A 30 -6.53 0.56 11.58
N ASP A 31 -7.27 0.16 12.61
CA ASP A 31 -7.43 -1.25 12.95
C ASP A 31 -8.01 -2.04 11.78
N GLY A 32 -7.40 -3.18 11.48
CA GLY A 32 -7.83 -4.02 10.36
C GLY A 32 -7.41 -3.46 9.00
N ALA A 33 -6.51 -2.48 8.91
CA ALA A 33 -5.89 -2.06 7.67
C ALA A 33 -4.41 -2.44 7.63
N GLU A 34 -3.93 -2.84 6.45
CA GLU A 34 -2.52 -3.14 6.20
C GLU A 34 -2.11 -2.52 4.88
N LEU A 35 -1.03 -1.73 4.87
CA LEU A 35 -0.40 -1.35 3.61
C LEU A 35 0.36 -2.56 3.03
N TYR A 36 -0.20 -3.16 1.99
CA TYR A 36 0.34 -4.38 1.40
C TYR A 36 1.18 -4.09 0.16
N ALA A 37 0.70 -3.22 -0.73
CA ALA A 37 1.32 -2.98 -2.02
C ALA A 37 1.50 -1.49 -2.33
N VAL A 38 2.56 -1.16 -3.06
CA VAL A 38 2.81 0.19 -3.58
C VAL A 38 3.24 0.14 -5.04
N ALA A 39 2.90 1.18 -5.80
CA ALA A 39 3.38 1.32 -7.17
C ALA A 39 3.77 2.75 -7.54
N SER A 40 4.87 2.86 -8.28
CA SER A 40 5.36 4.12 -8.85
C SER A 40 5.92 3.87 -10.25
N ARG A 41 5.93 4.92 -11.08
CA ARG A 41 6.65 4.93 -12.37
C ARG A 41 8.17 5.01 -12.18
N GLU A 42 8.61 5.43 -11.00
CA GLU A 42 10.01 5.52 -10.61
C GLU A 42 10.28 4.48 -9.52
N GLN A 43 11.10 3.47 -9.84
CA GLN A 43 11.44 2.35 -8.94
C GLN A 43 11.95 2.84 -7.59
N GLN A 44 12.90 3.79 -7.60
CA GLN A 44 13.48 4.35 -6.38
C GLN A 44 12.41 4.92 -5.44
N LYS A 45 11.43 5.65 -5.96
CA LYS A 45 10.32 6.17 -5.13
C LYS A 45 9.45 5.05 -4.56
N ALA A 46 9.25 3.96 -5.31
CA ALA A 46 8.51 2.79 -4.84
C ALA A 46 9.24 2.10 -3.68
N ASP A 47 10.55 1.93 -3.81
CA ASP A 47 11.41 1.29 -2.80
C ASP A 47 11.56 2.14 -1.53
N GLU A 48 11.72 3.45 -1.67
CA GLU A 48 11.78 4.37 -0.54
C GLU A 48 10.47 4.37 0.25
N PHE A 49 9.33 4.41 -0.45
CA PHE A 49 8.02 4.39 0.18
C PHE A 49 7.71 3.04 0.83
N SER A 50 8.03 1.93 0.16
CA SER A 50 7.82 0.59 0.71
C SER A 50 8.67 0.36 1.96
N THR A 51 9.91 0.82 1.96
CA THR A 51 10.80 0.76 3.12
C THR A 51 10.23 1.59 4.27
N LYS A 52 9.79 2.81 3.99
CA LYS A 52 9.25 3.74 5.00
C LYS A 52 7.99 3.22 5.68
N PHE A 53 7.07 2.62 4.92
CA PHE A 53 5.75 2.20 5.41
C PHE A 53 5.59 0.68 5.50
N LYS A 54 6.68 -0.08 5.30
CA LYS A 54 6.75 -1.55 5.37
C LYS A 54 5.76 -2.27 4.44
N ALA A 55 5.55 -1.73 3.23
CA ALA A 55 4.75 -2.42 2.23
C ALA A 55 5.46 -3.70 1.78
N GLN A 56 4.72 -4.80 1.65
CA GLN A 56 5.27 -6.12 1.33
C GLN A 56 5.58 -6.28 -0.17
N VAL A 57 4.82 -5.60 -1.03
CA VAL A 57 4.94 -5.73 -2.48
C VAL A 57 5.17 -4.38 -3.13
N VAL A 58 6.13 -4.34 -4.06
CA VAL A 58 6.50 -3.15 -4.80
C VAL A 58 6.33 -3.42 -6.28
N TYR A 59 5.60 -2.53 -6.96
CA TYR A 59 5.38 -2.59 -8.40
C TYR A 59 5.97 -1.37 -9.12
N THR A 60 6.53 -1.60 -10.30
CA THR A 60 7.03 -0.56 -11.22
C THR A 60 5.98 -0.02 -12.19
N SER A 61 4.80 -0.62 -12.20
CA SER A 61 3.68 -0.17 -13.02
C SER A 61 2.39 -0.22 -12.23
N TYR A 62 1.52 0.76 -12.50
CA TYR A 62 0.18 0.78 -11.90
C TYR A 62 -0.66 -0.40 -12.36
N GLN A 63 -0.45 -0.88 -13.58
CA GLN A 63 -1.16 -2.02 -14.13
C GLN A 63 -0.79 -3.32 -13.42
N ALA A 64 0.48 -3.52 -13.05
CA ALA A 64 0.90 -4.68 -12.27
C ALA A 64 0.23 -4.72 -10.90
N LEU A 65 0.12 -3.57 -10.22
CA LEU A 65 -0.61 -3.47 -8.95
C LEU A 65 -2.12 -3.73 -9.13
N ALA A 66 -2.73 -3.20 -10.19
CA ALA A 66 -4.17 -3.38 -10.43
C ALA A 66 -4.56 -4.85 -10.75
N ASN A 67 -3.61 -5.64 -11.26
CA ASN A 67 -3.82 -7.03 -11.65
C ASN A 67 -3.33 -8.05 -10.61
N SER A 68 -2.92 -7.62 -9.41
CA SER A 68 -2.27 -8.48 -8.40
C SER A 68 -3.22 -9.23 -7.49
#